data_AF-A0A1V6JLM5-F1
#
_entry.id   AF-A0A1V6JLM5-F1
#
_cell.length_a   1.000
_cell.length_b   1.000
_cell.length_c   1.000
_cell.angle_alpha   90.00
_cell.angle_beta   90.00
_cell.angle_gamma   90.00
#
_symmetry.space_group_name_H-M   'P 1'
#
loop_
_entity.id
_entity.type
_entity.pdbx_description
1 polymer ?
#
loop_
_entity_poly.entity_id
_entity_poly.type
_entity_poly.pdbx_seq_one_letter_code
_entity_poly.pdbx_strand_id
1 'polypeptide(L)'
;MKRAAVILLALCLLTPSTLFSQDKRSLKAAELSYNAAEKDLKKGNYQDAANKFEIVVSSIPEGINTRKYLIMRLESLIKLVDIYFYKSVNFEKACQNLNLYFSNIAKVRNAGVLSTKELFSYLEQEKEFSKEKSQCESYQRVGSDMEKFRKDFDKKLE
;
A
#
# COMPACT_ATOMS: atom_id res chain seq x y z
N MET A 1 45.69 -21.28 4.37
CA MET A 1 45.00 -19.98 4.50
C MET A 1 44.64 -19.31 3.16
N LYS A 2 45.52 -19.26 2.16
CA LYS A 2 45.22 -18.61 0.86
C LYS A 2 44.08 -19.25 0.04
N ARG A 3 43.83 -20.56 0.18
CA ARG A 3 42.75 -21.27 -0.54
C ARG A 3 41.35 -21.04 0.04
N ALA A 4 41.24 -20.74 1.33
CA ALA A 4 39.95 -20.44 1.96
C ALA A 4 39.43 -19.04 1.57
N ALA A 5 40.34 -18.08 1.35
CA ALA A 5 39.99 -16.73 0.90
C ALA A 5 39.39 -16.70 -0.53
N VAL A 6 39.83 -17.60 -1.41
CA VAL A 6 39.32 -17.68 -2.79
C VAL A 6 37.90 -18.26 -2.84
N ILE A 7 37.58 -19.22 -1.97
CA ILE A 7 36.24 -19.82 -1.89
C ILE A 7 35.22 -18.84 -1.31
N LEU A 8 35.61 -18.04 -0.32
CA LEU A 8 34.77 -16.95 0.23
C LEU A 8 34.49 -15.84 -0.79
N LEU A 9 35.47 -15.49 -1.63
CA LEU A 9 35.25 -14.50 -2.70
C LEU A 9 34.30 -15.02 -3.80
N ALA A 10 34.37 -16.32 -4.11
CA ALA A 10 33.50 -16.95 -5.11
C ALA A 10 32.04 -17.07 -4.63
N LEU A 11 31.80 -17.26 -3.32
CA LEU A 11 30.44 -17.27 -2.76
C LEU A 11 29.76 -15.88 -2.81
N CYS A 12 30.52 -14.78 -2.67
CA CYS A 12 29.98 -13.43 -2.78
C CYS A 12 29.50 -13.07 -4.20
N LEU A 13 29.99 -13.76 -5.23
CA LEU A 13 29.60 -13.53 -6.63
C LEU A 13 28.35 -14.33 -7.06
N LEU A 14 27.84 -15.22 -6.20
CA LEU A 14 26.72 -16.12 -6.49
C LEU A 14 25.38 -15.70 -5.84
N THR A 15 25.30 -14.52 -5.23
CA THR A 15 24.04 -13.97 -4.69
C THR A 15 23.93 -12.45 -4.96
N PRO A 16 22.76 -11.89 -5.30
CA PRO A 16 21.62 -12.43 -6.04
C PRO A 16 21.18 -11.45 -7.17
N SER A 17 21.51 -11.74 -8.42
CA SER A 17 20.91 -11.04 -9.59
C SER A 17 19.42 -11.34 -9.77
N THR A 18 18.87 -12.28 -9.01
CA THR A 18 17.45 -12.66 -9.00
C THR A 18 16.54 -11.58 -8.42
N LEU A 19 17.01 -10.75 -7.48
CA LEU A 19 16.22 -9.67 -6.89
C LEU A 19 15.80 -8.62 -7.92
N PHE A 20 16.74 -8.16 -8.76
CA PHE A 20 16.47 -7.14 -9.78
C PHE A 20 15.53 -7.64 -10.90
N SER A 21 15.54 -8.94 -11.22
CA SER A 21 14.62 -9.52 -12.21
C SER A 21 13.19 -9.66 -11.68
N GLN A 22 13.02 -9.85 -10.36
CA GLN A 22 11.71 -9.94 -9.73
C GLN A 22 11.01 -8.59 -9.72
N ASP A 23 11.74 -7.51 -9.43
CA ASP A 23 11.20 -6.14 -9.42
C ASP A 23 10.61 -5.75 -10.77
N LYS A 24 11.30 -6.02 -11.89
CA LYS A 24 10.79 -5.65 -13.22
C LYS A 24 9.49 -6.38 -13.60
N ARG A 25 9.36 -7.66 -13.22
CA ARG A 25 8.13 -8.43 -13.48
C ARG A 25 6.99 -7.95 -12.58
N SER A 26 7.29 -7.66 -11.31
CA SER A 26 6.34 -7.10 -10.35
C SER A 26 5.79 -5.75 -10.84
N LEU A 27 6.68 -4.84 -11.26
CA LEU A 27 6.28 -3.54 -11.80
C LEU A 27 5.45 -3.67 -13.08
N LYS A 28 5.78 -4.61 -13.97
CA LYS A 28 4.97 -4.89 -15.16
C LYS A 28 3.58 -5.42 -14.79
N ALA A 29 3.48 -6.30 -13.80
CA ALA A 29 2.21 -6.79 -13.28
C ALA A 29 1.38 -5.64 -12.69
N ALA A 30 2.02 -4.73 -11.95
CA ALA A 30 1.38 -3.54 -11.42
C ALA A 30 0.77 -2.67 -12.53
N GLU A 31 1.50 -2.43 -13.62
CA GLU A 31 0.98 -1.64 -14.74
C GLU A 31 -0.24 -2.28 -15.41
N LEU A 32 -0.19 -3.59 -15.64
CA LEU A 32 -1.31 -4.32 -16.23
C LEU A 32 -2.53 -4.30 -15.31
N SER A 33 -2.32 -4.54 -14.02
CA SER A 33 -3.36 -4.51 -13.00
C SER A 33 -3.97 -3.12 -12.86
N TYR A 34 -3.16 -2.06 -12.84
CA TYR A 34 -3.64 -0.68 -12.77
C TYR A 34 -4.56 -0.33 -13.95
N ASN A 35 -4.12 -0.63 -15.18
CA ASN A 35 -4.92 -0.35 -16.37
C ASN A 35 -6.23 -1.16 -16.42
N ALA A 36 -6.20 -2.40 -15.93
CA ALA A 36 -7.40 -3.22 -15.83
C ALA A 36 -8.34 -2.71 -14.72
N ALA A 37 -7.80 -2.31 -13.56
CA ALA A 37 -8.55 -1.73 -12.45
C ALA A 37 -9.28 -0.46 -12.86
N GLU A 38 -8.61 0.44 -13.60
CA GLU A 38 -9.22 1.66 -14.13
C GLU A 38 -10.39 1.37 -15.09
N LYS A 39 -10.30 0.32 -15.91
CA LYS A 39 -11.39 -0.10 -16.79
C LYS A 39 -12.58 -0.63 -16.00
N ASP A 40 -12.32 -1.45 -14.98
CA ASP A 40 -13.37 -2.00 -14.12
C ASP A 40 -14.05 -0.91 -13.29
N LEU A 41 -13.26 0.04 -12.77
CA LEU A 41 -13.76 1.20 -12.03
C LEU A 41 -14.72 2.04 -12.89
N LYS A 42 -14.35 2.31 -14.15
CA LYS A 42 -15.20 3.04 -15.11
C LYS A 42 -16.50 2.31 -15.45
N LYS A 43 -16.51 0.98 -15.37
CA LYS A 43 -17.70 0.14 -15.60
C LYS A 43 -18.55 -0.02 -14.34
N GLY A 44 -18.12 0.50 -13.19
CA GLY A 44 -18.80 0.30 -11.91
C GLY A 44 -18.53 -1.07 -11.26
N ASN A 45 -17.58 -1.85 -11.78
CA ASN A 45 -17.17 -3.14 -11.20
C ASN A 45 -16.21 -2.92 -10.04
N TYR A 46 -16.71 -2.33 -8.94
CA TYR A 46 -15.87 -1.82 -7.85
C TYR A 46 -15.05 -2.90 -7.15
N GLN A 47 -15.61 -4.09 -6.91
CA GLN A 47 -14.90 -5.18 -6.25
C GLN A 47 -13.72 -5.67 -7.11
N ASP A 48 -13.95 -5.84 -8.42
CA ASP A 48 -12.93 -6.26 -9.37
C ASP A 48 -11.83 -5.22 -9.55
N ALA A 49 -12.21 -3.93 -9.53
CA ALA A 49 -11.27 -2.82 -9.54
C ALA A 49 -10.42 -2.82 -8.26
N ALA A 50 -11.04 -2.97 -7.09
CA ALA A 50 -10.33 -3.00 -5.81
C ALA A 50 -9.31 -4.14 -5.75
N ASN A 51 -9.71 -5.37 -6.09
CA ASN A 51 -8.80 -6.51 -6.12
C ASN A 51 -7.57 -6.25 -7.01
N LYS A 52 -7.75 -5.55 -8.13
CA LYS A 52 -6.65 -5.20 -9.05
C LYS A 52 -5.80 -4.05 -8.53
N PHE A 53 -6.38 -3.03 -7.91
CA PHE A 53 -5.61 -1.98 -7.23
C PHE A 53 -4.80 -2.53 -6.03
N GLU A 54 -5.31 -3.52 -5.30
CA GLU A 54 -4.54 -4.22 -4.25
C GLU A 54 -3.30 -4.91 -4.82
N ILE A 55 -3.38 -5.46 -6.05
CA ILE A 55 -2.21 -6.01 -6.74
C ILE A 55 -1.19 -4.90 -7.04
N VAL A 56 -1.63 -3.71 -7.44
CA VAL A 56 -0.72 -2.58 -7.68
C VAL A 56 0.03 -2.20 -6.40
N VAL A 57 -0.70 -2.04 -5.29
CA VAL A 57 -0.13 -1.67 -3.99
C VAL A 57 0.75 -2.78 -3.41
N SER A 58 0.49 -4.05 -3.69
CA SER A 58 1.40 -5.13 -3.26
C SER A 58 2.64 -5.26 -4.16
N SER A 59 2.52 -4.93 -5.45
CA SER A 59 3.59 -5.12 -6.43
C SER A 59 4.60 -3.97 -6.51
N ILE A 60 4.18 -2.75 -6.18
CA ILE A 60 5.06 -1.57 -6.17
C ILE A 60 5.55 -1.33 -4.73
N PRO A 61 6.86 -1.38 -4.45
CA PRO A 61 7.36 -1.17 -3.10
C PRO A 61 7.15 0.26 -2.60
N GLU A 62 7.00 0.45 -1.29
CA GLU A 62 6.79 1.78 -0.67
C GLU A 62 7.95 2.75 -0.90
N GLY A 63 9.17 2.24 -1.05
CA GLY A 63 10.39 3.03 -1.28
C GLY A 63 10.72 3.26 -2.75
N ILE A 64 9.76 3.09 -3.67
CA ILE A 64 10.02 3.29 -5.10
C ILE A 64 10.36 4.75 -5.40
N ASN A 65 11.50 4.98 -6.04
CA ASN A 65 11.97 6.34 -6.39
C ASN A 65 11.62 6.72 -7.84
N THR A 66 10.91 5.86 -8.57
CA THR A 66 10.44 6.16 -9.92
C THR A 66 9.10 6.86 -9.87
N ARG A 67 9.04 8.12 -10.33
CA ARG A 67 7.84 8.96 -10.36
C ARG A 67 6.59 8.24 -10.89
N LYS A 68 6.69 7.53 -12.03
CA LYS A 68 5.58 6.77 -12.62
C LYS A 68 4.94 5.79 -11.62
N TYR A 69 5.75 4.94 -11.00
CA TYR A 69 5.26 3.90 -10.09
C TYR A 69 4.82 4.46 -8.75
N LEU A 70 5.47 5.54 -8.30
CA LEU A 70 5.05 6.25 -7.11
C LEU A 70 3.64 6.83 -7.26
N ILE A 71 3.38 7.54 -8.35
CA ILE A 71 2.05 8.08 -8.70
C ILE A 71 1.03 6.96 -8.76
N MET A 72 1.35 5.87 -9.48
CA MET A 72 0.48 4.72 -9.63
C MET A 72 0.10 4.09 -8.28
N ARG A 73 1.06 3.97 -7.36
CA ARG A 73 0.83 3.49 -5.99
C ARG A 73 -0.09 4.43 -5.21
N LEU A 74 0.18 5.73 -5.22
CA LEU A 74 -0.61 6.73 -4.49
C LEU A 74 -2.05 6.81 -5.00
N GLU A 75 -2.24 6.85 -6.31
CA GLU A 75 -3.57 6.86 -6.93
C GLU A 75 -4.36 5.57 -6.65
N SER A 76 -3.68 4.42 -6.64
CA SER A 76 -4.32 3.15 -6.29
C SER A 76 -4.79 3.15 -4.83
N LEU A 77 -3.97 3.68 -3.91
CA LEU A 77 -4.36 3.81 -2.50
C LEU A 77 -5.57 4.73 -2.33
N ILE A 78 -5.61 5.88 -3.00
CA ILE A 78 -6.75 6.80 -2.98
C ILE A 78 -8.03 6.09 -3.46
N LYS A 79 -7.96 5.40 -4.61
CA LYS A 79 -9.11 4.68 -5.17
C LYS A 79 -9.56 3.52 -4.29
N LEU A 80 -8.63 2.82 -3.62
CA LEU A 80 -8.96 1.76 -2.68
C LEU A 80 -9.68 2.30 -1.45
N VAL A 81 -9.24 3.45 -0.91
CA VAL A 81 -9.93 4.15 0.17
C VAL A 81 -11.35 4.47 -0.26
N ASP A 82 -11.54 5.10 -1.42
CA ASP A 82 -12.87 5.45 -1.93
C ASP A 82 -13.78 4.23 -2.13
N ILE A 83 -13.27 3.17 -2.77
CA ILE A 83 -14.05 1.96 -3.01
C ILE A 83 -14.45 1.31 -1.69
N TYR A 84 -13.51 1.15 -0.76
CA TYR A 84 -13.78 0.44 0.49
C TYR A 84 -14.63 1.26 1.46
N PHE A 85 -14.50 2.59 1.50
CA PHE A 85 -15.39 3.43 2.31
C PHE A 85 -16.80 3.51 1.71
N TYR A 86 -16.91 3.76 0.41
CA TYR A 86 -18.17 4.26 -0.17
C TYR A 86 -18.89 3.29 -1.09
N LYS A 87 -18.21 2.27 -1.63
CA LYS A 87 -18.81 1.34 -2.61
C LYS A 87 -19.02 -0.06 -2.06
N SER A 88 -18.10 -0.58 -1.25
CA SER A 88 -18.20 -1.92 -0.66
C SER A 88 -18.32 -1.94 0.86
N VAL A 89 -18.16 -0.79 1.53
CA VAL A 89 -18.31 -0.61 3.00
C VAL A 89 -17.46 -1.60 3.80
N ASN A 90 -16.19 -1.76 3.41
CA ASN A 90 -15.20 -2.57 4.14
C ASN A 90 -14.26 -1.64 4.92
N PHE A 91 -14.67 -1.23 6.11
CA PHE A 91 -13.93 -0.27 6.93
C PHE A 91 -12.53 -0.74 7.31
N GLU A 92 -12.34 -2.03 7.57
CA GLU A 92 -11.02 -2.57 7.90
C GLU A 92 -10.03 -2.32 6.77
N LYS A 93 -10.38 -2.76 5.55
CA LYS A 93 -9.54 -2.54 4.38
C LYS A 93 -9.41 -1.06 4.03
N ALA A 94 -10.47 -0.28 4.20
CA ALA A 94 -10.43 1.16 3.96
C ALA A 94 -9.40 1.84 4.87
N CYS A 95 -9.42 1.53 6.17
CA CYS A 95 -8.49 2.08 7.15
C CYS A 95 -7.05 1.59 6.95
N GLN A 96 -6.86 0.32 6.57
CA GLN A 96 -5.53 -0.19 6.20
C GLN A 96 -4.94 0.60 5.02
N ASN A 97 -5.70 0.77 3.93
CA ASN A 97 -5.25 1.52 2.75
C ASN A 97 -5.05 3.00 3.04
N LEU A 98 -5.89 3.59 3.90
CA LEU A 98 -5.73 4.98 4.31
C LEU A 98 -4.43 5.19 5.10
N ASN A 99 -4.13 4.31 6.06
CA ASN A 99 -2.88 4.37 6.82
C ASN A 99 -1.65 4.18 5.92
N LEU A 100 -1.74 3.27 4.93
CA LEU A 100 -0.70 3.14 3.91
C LEU A 100 -0.54 4.44 3.11
N TYR A 101 -1.62 5.11 2.72
CA TYR A 101 -1.55 6.40 2.03
C TYR A 101 -0.78 7.45 2.85
N PHE A 102 -1.16 7.66 4.11
CA PHE A 102 -0.46 8.61 5.00
C PHE A 102 1.03 8.26 5.16
N SER A 103 1.36 6.98 5.34
CA SER A 103 2.75 6.51 5.45
C SER A 103 3.55 6.78 4.17
N ASN A 104 2.98 6.53 2.98
CA ASN A 104 3.65 6.79 1.71
C ASN A 104 3.85 8.30 1.50
N ILE A 105 2.85 9.14 1.75
CA ILE A 105 2.97 10.60 1.60
C ILE A 105 4.04 11.19 2.52
N ALA A 106 4.14 10.72 3.76
CA ALA A 106 5.19 11.14 4.68
C ALA A 106 6.61 10.88 4.12
N LYS A 107 6.81 9.74 3.45
CA LYS A 107 8.09 9.40 2.79
C LYS A 107 8.34 10.26 1.55
N VAL A 108 7.30 10.44 0.73
CA VAL A 108 7.38 11.17 -0.55
C VAL A 108 7.69 12.66 -0.37
N ARG A 109 7.18 13.27 0.71
CA ARG A 109 7.35 14.70 1.01
C ARG A 109 8.80 15.17 0.92
N ASN A 110 9.75 14.32 1.30
CA ASN A 110 11.17 14.66 1.34
C ASN A 110 12.00 13.94 0.26
N ALA A 111 11.37 13.14 -0.60
CA ALA A 111 12.08 12.27 -1.55
C ALA A 111 12.54 13.01 -2.83
N GLY A 112 11.98 14.18 -3.15
CA GLY A 112 12.31 14.93 -4.36
C GLY A 112 11.91 14.26 -5.68
N VAL A 113 11.08 13.22 -5.63
CA VAL A 113 10.66 12.42 -6.80
C VAL A 113 9.51 13.09 -7.57
N LEU A 114 8.59 13.74 -6.85
CA LEU A 114 7.44 14.43 -7.43
C LEU A 114 7.75 15.91 -7.67
N SER A 115 7.15 16.48 -8.71
CA SER A 115 7.14 17.93 -8.87
C SER A 115 6.33 18.60 -7.75
N THR A 116 6.60 19.88 -7.48
CA THR A 116 5.87 20.65 -6.45
C THR A 116 4.36 20.59 -6.64
N LYS A 117 3.89 20.68 -7.89
CA LYS A 117 2.46 20.62 -8.22
C LYS A 117 1.84 19.27 -7.85
N GLU A 118 2.50 18.17 -8.22
CA GLU A 118 2.02 16.82 -7.91
C GLU A 118 2.03 16.56 -6.40
N LEU A 119 3.12 16.91 -5.72
CA LEU A 119 3.22 16.77 -4.27
C LEU A 119 2.09 17.55 -3.59
N PHE A 120 1.81 18.77 -4.04
CA PHE A 120 0.73 19.58 -3.49
C PHE A 120 -0.64 18.90 -3.65
N SER A 121 -0.96 18.34 -4.81
CA SER A 121 -2.22 17.62 -5.02
C SER A 121 -2.41 16.44 -4.05
N TYR A 122 -1.34 15.68 -3.76
CA TYR A 122 -1.44 14.59 -2.79
C TYR A 122 -1.52 15.06 -1.33
N LEU A 123 -0.87 16.18 -0.99
CA LEU A 123 -1.00 16.79 0.34
C LEU A 123 -2.40 17.40 0.54
N GLU A 124 -3.05 17.86 -0.52
CA GLU A 124 -4.44 18.29 -0.48
C GLU A 124 -5.37 17.10 -0.23
N GLN A 125 -5.18 16.00 -0.96
CA GLN A 125 -5.90 14.74 -0.71
C GLN A 125 -5.68 14.20 0.71
N GLU A 126 -4.49 14.35 1.28
CA GLU A 126 -4.19 14.01 2.68
C GLU A 126 -5.10 14.78 3.66
N LYS A 127 -5.41 16.05 3.37
CA LYS A 127 -6.33 16.87 4.17
C LYS A 127 -7.79 16.47 3.97
N GLU A 128 -8.17 16.14 2.73
CA GLU A 128 -9.53 15.66 2.43
C GLU A 128 -9.87 14.39 3.21
N PHE A 129 -8.91 13.49 3.38
CA PHE A 129 -9.08 12.27 4.17
C PHE A 129 -9.17 12.48 5.70
N SER A 130 -9.23 13.72 6.19
CA SER A 130 -9.37 14.00 7.63
C SER A 130 -10.62 13.37 8.24
N LYS A 131 -11.73 13.31 7.48
CA LYS A 131 -12.98 12.70 7.92
C LYS A 131 -12.86 11.18 8.02
N GLU A 132 -12.38 10.53 6.97
CA GLU A 132 -12.14 9.09 6.89
C GLU A 132 -11.16 8.65 7.98
N LYS A 133 -10.13 9.47 8.26
CA LYS A 133 -9.19 9.22 9.35
C LYS A 133 -9.88 9.18 10.71
N SER A 134 -10.75 10.15 11.02
CA SER A 134 -11.52 10.15 12.27
C SER A 134 -12.46 8.95 12.39
N GLN A 135 -13.06 8.53 11.27
CA GLN A 135 -13.88 7.30 11.21
C GLN A 135 -13.03 6.05 11.50
N CYS A 136 -11.82 5.97 10.94
CA CYS A 136 -10.89 4.87 11.21
C CYS A 136 -10.42 4.81 12.66
N GLU A 137 -10.07 5.95 13.26
CA GLU A 137 -9.70 6.04 14.68
C GLU A 137 -10.84 5.56 15.59
N SER A 138 -12.08 5.92 15.25
CA SER A 138 -13.27 5.48 15.97
C SER A 138 -13.51 3.97 15.81
N TYR A 139 -13.40 3.45 14.58
CA TYR A 139 -13.54 2.03 14.29
C TYR A 139 -12.52 1.18 15.04
N GLN A 140 -11.24 1.60 15.04
CA GLN A 140 -10.16 0.92 15.76
C GLN A 140 -10.39 0.89 17.27
N ARG A 141 -10.87 1.99 17.86
CA ARG A 141 -11.20 2.06 19.30
C ARG A 141 -12.30 1.07 19.68
N VAL A 142 -13.39 1.02 18.90
CA VAL A 142 -14.48 0.06 19.13
C VAL A 142 -13.96 -1.38 19.00
N GLY A 143 -13.12 -1.66 18.01
CA GLY A 143 -12.48 -2.96 17.86
C GLY A 143 -11.66 -3.36 19.08
N SER A 144 -10.83 -2.47 19.63
CA SER A 144 -10.02 -2.76 20.82
C SER A 144 -10.86 -2.96 22.08
N ASP A 145 -11.94 -2.18 22.24
CA ASP A 145 -12.86 -2.32 23.37
C ASP A 145 -13.60 -3.68 23.33
N MET A 146 -14.01 -4.12 22.14
CA MET A 146 -14.64 -5.43 21.93
C MET A 146 -13.68 -6.58 22.22
N GLU A 147 -12.42 -6.47 21.79
CA GLU A 147 -11.40 -7.49 22.06
C GLU A 147 -11.09 -7.59 23.56
N LYS A 148 -11.01 -6.44 24.24
CA LYS A 148 -10.83 -6.38 25.69
C LYS A 148 -12.01 -7.04 26.43
N PHE A 149 -13.24 -6.73 26.01
CA PHE A 149 -14.44 -7.35 26.58
C PHE A 149 -14.43 -8.87 26.43
N ARG A 150 -14.08 -9.39 25.24
CA ARG A 150 -13.95 -10.83 25.02
C ARG A 150 -12.96 -11.48 25.98
N LYS A 151 -11.75 -10.91 26.11
CA LYS A 151 -10.72 -11.41 27.03
C LYS A 151 -11.19 -11.42 28.49
N ASP A 152 -11.87 -10.35 28.93
CA ASP A 152 -12.40 -10.23 30.28
C ASP A 152 -13.56 -11.22 30.54
N PHE A 153 -14.33 -11.55 29.50
CA PHE A 153 -15.43 -12.52 29.58
C PHE A 153 -14.90 -13.95 29.63
N ASP A 154 -13.96 -14.31 28.76
CA ASP A 154 -13.34 -15.65 28.72
C ASP A 154 -12.65 -15.95 30.06
N LYS A 155 -11.94 -14.97 30.63
CA LYS A 155 -11.30 -15.09 31.96
C LYS A 155 -12.28 -15.27 33.12
N LYS A 156 -13.54 -14.87 32.98
CA LYS A 156 -14.58 -15.05 34.02
C LYS A 156 -15.29 -16.40 33.93
N LEU A 157 -15.14 -17.12 32.82
CA LEU A 157 -15.71 -18.44 32.60
C LEU A 157 -14.73 -19.58 32.89
N GLU A 158 -13.44 -19.28 33.02
CA GLU A 158 -12.41 -20.12 33.63
C GLU A 158 -12.44 -20.01 35.17
#